data_AF-A0A966YE53-F1
#
_entry.id   AF-A0A966YE53-F1
#
_cell.length_a   1.000
_cell.length_b   1.000
_cell.length_c   1.000
_cell.angle_alpha   90.00
_cell.angle_beta   90.00
_cell.angle_gamma   90.00
#
_symmetry.space_group_name_H-M   'P 1'
#
loop_
_entity.id
_entity.type
_entity.pdbx_description
1 polymer ?
#
loop_
_entity_poly.entity_id
_entity_poly.type
_entity_poly.pdbx_seq_one_letter_code
_entity_poly.pdbx_strand_id
1 'polypeptide(L)'
;MIEYRCFRNDDPPRLADAWRAAQLGASAMQPMTTAILEAGVFSKPYFDREGLVVAFDDGRVVGFAHAGFGAAADRQSIDTSTGSTLLVVVVPHEAEQAIGDELLRRSERYLRAHGATCLRGGGCGHFRGFYLGLYGGSDLPG
;
A
#
# COMPACT_ATOMS: atom_id res chain seq x y z
N MET A 1 12.75 -7.95 16.62
CA MET A 1 13.46 -7.66 15.35
C MET A 1 12.39 -7.63 14.29
N ILE A 2 12.32 -6.56 13.48
CA ILE A 2 11.23 -6.43 12.51
C ILE A 2 11.53 -7.29 11.29
N GLU A 3 10.63 -8.21 10.97
CA GLU A 3 10.67 -9.03 9.78
C GLU A 3 9.82 -8.37 8.68
N TYR A 4 10.28 -8.42 7.43
CA TYR A 4 9.59 -7.81 6.31
C TYR A 4 9.44 -8.82 5.19
N ARG A 5 8.21 -8.97 4.69
CA ARG A 5 7.93 -9.86 3.55
C ARG A 5 6.85 -9.29 2.65
N CYS A 6 6.78 -9.81 1.42
CA CYS A 6 5.68 -9.51 0.52
C CYS A 6 4.36 -10.12 1.05
N PHE A 7 3.25 -9.56 0.55
CA PHE A 7 1.90 -10.00 0.83
C PHE A 7 1.68 -11.49 0.55
N ARG A 8 0.83 -12.10 1.37
CA ARG A 8 0.33 -13.49 1.28
C ARG A 8 -1.17 -13.51 1.49
N ASN A 9 -1.83 -14.56 1.01
CA ASN A 9 -3.30 -14.68 1.03
C ASN A 9 -3.91 -14.76 2.45
N ASP A 10 -3.11 -15.00 3.50
CA ASP A 10 -3.53 -14.97 4.90
C ASP A 10 -3.37 -13.59 5.58
N ASP A 11 -2.77 -12.62 4.89
CA ASP A 11 -2.58 -11.26 5.39
C ASP A 11 -3.83 -10.37 5.43
N PRO A 12 -4.82 -10.47 4.52
CA PRO A 12 -5.94 -9.53 4.48
C PRO A 12 -6.63 -9.23 5.83
N PRO A 13 -6.99 -10.21 6.68
CA PRO A 13 -7.54 -9.90 8.00
C PRO A 13 -6.54 -9.15 8.89
N ARG A 14 -5.25 -9.49 8.84
CA ARG A 14 -4.20 -8.84 9.64
C ARG A 14 -3.91 -7.41 9.19
N LEU A 15 -4.01 -7.14 7.88
CA LEU A 15 -3.89 -5.79 7.33
C LEU A 15 -5.09 -4.93 7.72
N ALA A 16 -6.30 -5.49 7.73
CA ALA A 16 -7.48 -4.80 8.24
C ALA A 16 -7.30 -4.44 9.73
N ASP A 17 -6.77 -5.37 10.54
CA ASP A 17 -6.46 -5.12 11.95
C ASP A 17 -5.44 -4.00 12.13
N ALA A 18 -4.32 -4.04 11.38
CA ALA A 18 -3.29 -3.01 11.40
C ALA A 18 -3.83 -1.63 10.96
N TRP A 19 -4.68 -1.58 9.94
CA TRP A 19 -5.33 -0.34 9.51
C TRP A 19 -6.21 0.26 10.61
N ARG A 20 -6.99 -0.57 11.32
CA ARG A 20 -7.84 -0.10 12.43
C ARG A 20 -7.02 0.36 13.63
N ALA A 21 -5.89 -0.29 13.89
CA ALA A 21 -4.99 0.06 14.99
C ALA A 21 -4.13 1.30 14.70
N ALA A 22 -3.84 1.58 13.43
CA ALA A 22 -3.06 2.73 13.01
C ALA A 22 -3.85 4.03 13.20
N GLN A 23 -3.16 5.09 13.66
CA GLN A 23 -3.74 6.41 13.89
C GLN A 23 -3.78 7.23 12.57
N LEU A 24 -4.47 6.71 11.56
CA LEU A 24 -4.51 7.26 10.20
C LEU A 24 -5.30 8.58 10.04
N GLY A 25 -5.90 9.06 11.13
CA GLY A 25 -6.71 10.29 11.15
C GLY A 25 -8.16 10.09 10.70
N ALA A 26 -8.96 11.16 10.84
CA ALA A 26 -10.41 11.13 10.65
C ALA A 26 -10.88 10.87 9.20
N SER A 27 -9.98 11.00 8.22
CA SER A 27 -10.28 10.80 6.80
C SER A 27 -9.99 9.37 6.30
N ALA A 28 -9.50 8.49 7.17
CA ALA A 28 -9.35 7.08 6.84
C ALA A 28 -10.69 6.34 7.01
N MET A 29 -11.02 5.45 6.07
CA MET A 29 -12.18 4.58 6.18
C MET A 29 -12.09 3.73 7.45
N GLN A 30 -13.15 3.78 8.27
CA GLN A 30 -13.27 3.03 9.52
C GLN A 30 -14.73 2.56 9.74
N PRO A 31 -14.93 1.37 10.32
CA PRO A 31 -13.91 0.36 10.60
C PRO A 31 -13.45 -0.34 9.31
N MET A 32 -12.15 -0.53 9.14
CA MET A 32 -11.62 -1.28 8.00
C MET A 32 -11.90 -2.78 8.12
N THR A 33 -12.32 -3.41 7.01
CA THR A 33 -12.58 -4.85 6.93
C THR A 33 -11.82 -5.48 5.77
N THR A 34 -11.62 -6.79 5.83
CA THR A 34 -11.05 -7.58 4.72
C THR A 34 -11.81 -7.37 3.43
N ALA A 35 -13.15 -7.36 3.47
CA ALA A 35 -13.98 -7.18 2.28
C ALA A 35 -13.77 -5.81 1.60
N ILE A 36 -13.56 -4.76 2.40
CA ILE A 36 -13.28 -3.42 1.88
C ILE A 36 -11.89 -3.37 1.23
N LEU A 37 -10.87 -3.94 1.87
CA LEU A 37 -9.52 -4.04 1.28
C LEU A 37 -9.51 -4.93 0.03
N GLU A 38 -10.27 -6.02 0.02
CA GLU A 38 -10.40 -6.90 -1.14
C GLU A 38 -10.95 -6.13 -2.35
N ALA A 39 -12.08 -5.43 -2.18
CA ALA A 39 -12.71 -4.67 -3.25
C ALA A 39 -11.87 -3.46 -3.71
N GLY A 40 -11.20 -2.79 -2.77
CA GLY A 40 -10.41 -1.60 -3.04
C GLY A 40 -8.96 -1.86 -3.48
N VAL A 41 -8.44 -3.08 -3.24
CA VAL A 41 -7.01 -3.38 -3.38
C VAL A 41 -6.75 -4.74 -4.01
N PHE A 42 -7.06 -5.84 -3.31
CA PHE A 42 -6.50 -7.16 -3.65
C PHE A 42 -7.14 -7.81 -4.87
N SER A 43 -8.42 -7.51 -5.15
CA SER A 43 -9.15 -8.05 -6.30
C SER A 43 -8.85 -7.32 -7.62
N LYS A 44 -8.03 -6.26 -7.60
CA LYS A 44 -7.70 -5.50 -8.81
C LYS A 44 -6.82 -6.35 -9.73
N PRO A 45 -7.09 -6.40 -11.05
CA PRO A 45 -6.34 -7.26 -11.98
C PRO A 45 -4.86 -6.86 -12.13
N TYR A 46 -4.51 -5.66 -11.71
CA TYR A 46 -3.15 -5.11 -11.70
C TYR A 46 -2.54 -5.07 -10.29
N PHE A 47 -3.16 -5.73 -9.31
CA PHE A 47 -2.54 -5.94 -8.00
C PHE A 47 -1.36 -6.89 -8.13
N ASP A 48 -0.19 -6.47 -7.64
CA ASP A 48 0.99 -7.31 -7.50
C ASP A 48 1.31 -7.49 -6.01
N ARG A 49 1.37 -8.75 -5.57
CA ARG A 49 1.72 -9.11 -4.19
C ARG A 49 3.12 -8.62 -3.81
N GLU A 50 4.03 -8.46 -4.76
CA GLU A 50 5.40 -7.98 -4.50
C GLU A 50 5.46 -6.47 -4.29
N GLY A 51 4.44 -5.75 -4.77
CA GLY A 51 4.25 -4.32 -4.50
C GLY A 51 3.74 -4.03 -3.09
N LEU A 52 3.21 -5.02 -2.38
CA LEU A 52 2.72 -4.85 -1.01
C LEU A 52 3.65 -5.55 -0.01
N VAL A 53 4.33 -4.76 0.81
CA VAL A 53 5.27 -5.24 1.83
C VAL A 53 4.64 -5.11 3.20
N VAL A 54 4.77 -6.14 4.01
CA VAL A 54 4.22 -6.24 5.37
C VAL A 54 5.36 -6.39 6.38
N ALA A 55 5.31 -5.59 7.44
CA ALA A 55 6.25 -5.60 8.56
C ALA A 55 5.64 -6.38 9.74
N PHE A 56 6.44 -7.26 10.32
CA PHE A 56 6.08 -8.11 11.44
C PHE A 56 7.01 -7.88 12.63
N ASP A 57 6.45 -7.79 13.83
CA ASP A 57 7.19 -7.92 15.08
C ASP A 57 6.57 -9.07 15.89
N ASP A 58 7.39 -10.06 16.23
CA ASP A 58 6.96 -11.29 16.92
C ASP A 58 5.69 -11.94 16.32
N GLY A 59 5.67 -12.06 14.98
CA GLY A 59 4.55 -12.64 14.23
C GLY A 59 3.31 -11.76 14.09
N ARG A 60 3.29 -10.56 14.68
CA ARG A 60 2.19 -9.58 14.57
C ARG A 60 2.49 -8.57 13.48
N VAL A 61 1.49 -8.22 12.68
CA VAL A 61 1.63 -7.12 11.71
C VAL A 61 1.73 -5.80 12.45
N VAL A 62 2.83 -5.07 12.25
CA VAL A 62 3.08 -3.74 12.83
C VAL A 62 3.08 -2.62 11.78
N GLY A 63 3.06 -2.98 10.50
CA GLY A 63 2.91 -2.02 9.42
C GLY A 63 2.88 -2.68 8.05
N PHE A 64 2.54 -1.90 7.04
CA PHE A 64 2.62 -2.31 5.64
C PHE A 64 2.73 -1.08 4.73
N ALA A 65 3.27 -1.29 3.54
CA ALA A 65 3.27 -0.30 2.48
C ALA A 65 2.87 -0.94 1.16
N HIS A 66 2.22 -0.17 0.32
CA HIS A 66 1.81 -0.62 -1.01
C HIS A 66 2.33 0.33 -2.07
N ALA A 67 3.16 -0.22 -2.95
CA ALA A 67 3.67 0.43 -4.15
C ALA A 67 2.96 -0.11 -5.38
N GLY A 68 2.71 0.78 -6.34
CA GLY A 68 2.04 0.41 -7.58
C GLY A 68 2.32 1.39 -8.70
N PHE A 69 1.69 1.10 -9.83
CA PHE A 69 1.89 1.81 -11.09
C PHE A 69 0.57 2.35 -11.64
N GLY A 70 0.68 3.35 -12.51
CA GLY A 70 -0.47 3.93 -13.20
C GLY A 70 -0.80 3.19 -14.50
N ALA A 71 -1.94 3.51 -15.07
CA ALA A 71 -2.26 3.07 -16.42
C ALA A 71 -1.44 3.87 -17.44
N ALA A 72 -1.03 3.21 -18.53
CA ALA A 72 -0.47 3.88 -19.69
C ALA A 72 -1.48 4.86 -20.30
N ALA A 73 -0.99 5.80 -21.13
CA ALA A 73 -1.82 6.87 -21.70
C ALA A 73 -3.04 6.35 -22.50
N ASP A 74 -2.89 5.21 -23.17
CA ASP A 74 -3.95 4.54 -23.93
C ASP A 74 -4.89 3.68 -23.06
N ARG A 75 -4.57 3.51 -21.77
CA ARG A 75 -5.28 2.70 -20.77
C ARG A 75 -5.37 1.22 -21.10
N GLN A 76 -4.51 0.70 -21.96
CA GLN A 76 -4.48 -0.72 -22.33
C GLN A 76 -3.45 -1.52 -21.54
N SER A 77 -2.53 -0.84 -20.84
CA SER A 77 -1.45 -1.47 -20.08
C SER A 77 -1.06 -0.65 -18.85
N ILE A 78 -0.13 -1.18 -18.05
CA ILE A 78 0.48 -0.52 -16.91
C ILE A 78 1.72 0.24 -17.39
N ASP A 79 1.85 1.52 -17.04
CA ASP A 79 3.08 2.28 -17.24
C ASP A 79 4.01 2.11 -16.03
N THR A 80 5.10 1.38 -16.22
CA THR A 80 6.07 1.14 -15.15
C THR A 80 7.14 2.22 -15.04
N SER A 81 7.16 3.22 -15.94
CA SER A 81 8.16 4.29 -15.91
C SER A 81 8.00 5.24 -14.71
N THR A 82 6.77 5.41 -14.24
CA THR A 82 6.43 6.20 -13.04
C THR A 82 5.72 5.31 -12.03
N GLY A 83 6.35 5.10 -10.88
CA GLY A 83 5.79 4.35 -9.76
C GLY A 83 5.38 5.25 -8.60
N SER A 84 4.44 4.80 -7.76
CA SER A 84 4.09 5.49 -6.52
C SER A 84 4.06 4.54 -5.33
N THR A 85 4.54 5.03 -4.18
CA THR A 85 4.20 4.43 -2.88
C THR A 85 2.87 5.05 -2.44
N LEU A 86 1.79 4.27 -2.53
CA LEU A 86 0.41 4.74 -2.38
C LEU A 86 0.07 5.09 -0.93
N LEU A 87 0.56 4.27 0.00
CA LEU A 87 0.49 4.51 1.43
C LEU A 87 1.59 3.73 2.18
N VAL A 88 1.92 4.25 3.35
CA VAL A 88 2.71 3.56 4.38
C VAL A 88 1.88 3.64 5.66
N VAL A 89 1.59 2.48 6.25
CA VAL A 89 0.81 2.35 7.48
C VAL A 89 1.70 1.70 8.52
N VAL A 90 1.79 2.33 9.69
CA VAL A 90 2.49 1.78 10.84
C VAL A 90 1.56 1.95 12.04
N VAL A 91 1.39 0.88 12.83
CA VAL A 91 0.65 0.97 14.10
C VAL A 91 1.53 1.68 15.14
N PRO A 92 0.96 2.25 16.22
CA PRO A 92 1.77 2.80 17.30
C PRO A 92 2.80 1.77 17.80
N HIS A 93 4.08 2.12 17.67
CA HIS A 93 5.20 1.21 17.93
C HIS A 93 6.45 2.00 18.32
N GLU A 94 7.30 1.48 19.21
CA GLU A 94 8.52 2.18 19.65
C GLU A 94 9.50 2.49 18.50
N ALA A 95 9.48 1.64 17.48
CA ALA A 95 10.28 1.76 16.26
C ALA A 95 9.48 2.30 15.05
N GLU A 96 8.38 3.02 15.26
CA GLU A 96 7.47 3.48 14.21
C GLU A 96 8.18 4.14 13.03
N GLN A 97 9.07 5.10 13.31
CA GLN A 97 9.83 5.81 12.27
C GLN A 97 10.72 4.87 11.46
N ALA A 98 11.47 3.98 12.13
CA ALA A 98 12.35 3.03 11.48
C ALA A 98 11.57 2.00 10.63
N ILE A 99 10.39 1.59 11.09
CA ILE A 99 9.50 0.71 10.33
C ILE A 99 9.00 1.41 9.07
N GLY A 100 8.52 2.66 9.20
CA GLY A 100 8.06 3.47 8.08
C GLY A 100 9.15 3.69 7.03
N ASP A 101 10.37 4.04 7.46
CA ASP A 101 11.51 4.26 6.58
C ASP A 101 11.87 2.99 5.77
N GLU A 102 11.88 1.82 6.42
CA GLU A 102 12.21 0.57 5.74
C GLU A 102 11.08 0.09 4.81
N LEU A 103 9.82 0.29 5.19
CA LEU A 103 8.66 0.02 4.33
C LEU A 103 8.70 0.89 3.05
N LEU A 104 9.02 2.18 3.21
CA LEU A 104 9.20 3.09 2.07
C LEU A 104 10.37 2.66 1.20
N ARG A 105 11.53 2.36 1.80
CA ARG A 105 12.73 1.90 1.07
C ARG A 105 12.45 0.65 0.23
N ARG A 106 11.68 -0.31 0.77
CA ARG A 106 11.30 -1.54 0.05
C ARG A 106 10.29 -1.27 -1.07
N SER A 107 9.35 -0.37 -0.85
CA SER A 107 8.43 0.12 -1.88
C SER A 107 9.21 0.72 -3.06
N GLU A 108 10.16 1.61 -2.78
CA GLU A 108 11.01 2.19 -3.84
C GLU A 108 11.88 1.16 -4.55
N ARG A 109 12.39 0.15 -3.82
CA ARG A 109 13.19 -0.93 -4.41
C ARG A 109 12.36 -1.75 -5.38
N TYR A 110 11.13 -2.12 -4.99
CA TYR A 110 10.18 -2.80 -5.87
C TYR A 110 9.94 -1.98 -7.14
N LEU A 111 9.62 -0.68 -7.00
CA LEU A 111 9.34 0.19 -8.14
C LEU A 111 10.54 0.28 -9.11
N ARG A 112 11.74 0.51 -8.59
CA ARG A 112 12.97 0.59 -9.42
C ARG A 112 13.28 -0.74 -10.09
N ALA A 113 13.10 -1.87 -9.40
CA ALA A 113 13.33 -3.20 -9.97
C ALA A 113 12.38 -3.52 -11.14
N HIS A 114 11.22 -2.85 -11.21
CA HIS A 114 10.22 -3.00 -12.25
C HIS A 114 10.26 -1.88 -13.32
N GLY A 115 11.34 -1.07 -13.33
CA GLY A 115 11.60 -0.11 -14.40
C GLY A 115 11.22 1.34 -14.10
N ALA A 116 10.79 1.66 -12.88
CA ALA A 116 10.48 3.04 -12.51
C ALA A 116 11.73 3.93 -12.55
N THR A 117 11.65 5.00 -13.34
CA THR A 117 12.64 6.08 -13.39
C THR A 117 12.18 7.31 -12.61
N CYS A 118 10.88 7.42 -12.35
CA CYS A 118 10.28 8.44 -11.50
C CYS A 118 9.49 7.77 -10.36
N LEU A 119 9.75 8.19 -9.12
CA LEU A 119 9.04 7.72 -7.93
C LEU A 119 8.20 8.86 -7.34
N ARG A 120 6.97 8.53 -6.95
CA ARG A 120 6.01 9.44 -6.32
C ARG A 120 5.56 8.88 -4.96
N GLY A 121 4.95 9.75 -4.16
CA GLY A 121 4.29 9.39 -2.91
C GLY A 121 2.82 9.78 -2.95
N GLY A 122 1.96 8.88 -2.48
CA GLY A 122 0.51 9.05 -2.44
C GLY A 122 -0.21 8.69 -3.75
N GLY A 123 -1.54 8.73 -3.68
CA GLY A 123 -2.40 8.64 -4.86
C GLY A 123 -2.41 9.96 -5.64
N CYS A 124 -2.54 9.89 -6.96
CA CYS A 124 -2.86 11.05 -7.80
C CYS A 124 -3.74 10.60 -8.96
N GLY A 125 -4.13 11.53 -9.84
CA GLY A 125 -4.96 11.25 -11.01
C GLY A 125 -4.43 10.16 -11.95
N HIS A 126 -3.15 9.82 -11.85
CA HIS A 126 -2.51 8.75 -12.62
C HIS A 126 -2.45 7.41 -11.86
N PHE A 127 -2.46 7.44 -10.52
CA PHE A 127 -2.37 6.27 -9.62
C PHE A 127 -3.72 5.96 -8.98
N ARG A 128 -4.78 5.89 -9.79
CA ARG A 128 -6.18 5.77 -9.33
C ARG A 128 -6.64 4.33 -9.06
N GLY A 129 -5.77 3.35 -9.22
CA GLY A 129 -6.17 1.94 -9.20
C GLY A 129 -6.51 1.37 -7.81
N PHE A 130 -6.14 2.07 -6.74
CA PHE A 130 -6.22 1.55 -5.38
C PHE A 130 -6.70 2.61 -4.38
N TYR A 131 -7.30 2.16 -3.28
CA TYR A 131 -7.65 2.96 -2.09
C TYR A 131 -8.61 4.14 -2.28
N LEU A 132 -9.32 4.25 -3.42
CA LEU A 132 -10.39 5.23 -3.57
C LEU A 132 -11.39 5.12 -2.41
N GLY A 133 -11.61 6.24 -1.73
CA GLY A 133 -12.60 6.35 -0.66
C GLY A 133 -12.15 5.65 0.62
N LEU A 134 -10.96 5.03 0.62
CA LEU A 134 -10.37 4.39 1.77
C LEU A 134 -9.39 5.31 2.48
N TYR A 135 -8.53 6.02 1.72
CA TYR A 135 -7.53 6.92 2.27
C TYR A 135 -7.07 7.96 1.24
N GLY A 136 -6.84 9.21 1.65
CA GLY A 136 -6.22 10.23 0.80
C GLY A 136 -7.14 11.00 -0.16
N GLY A 137 -8.47 10.92 0.01
CA GLY A 137 -9.44 11.81 -0.66
C GLY A 137 -10.48 11.11 -1.55
N SER A 138 -11.48 11.88 -2.00
CA SER A 138 -12.63 11.43 -2.80
C SER A 138 -12.52 11.70 -4.30
N ASP A 139 -11.45 12.36 -4.75
CA ASP A 139 -11.25 12.74 -6.16
C ASP A 139 -10.40 11.72 -6.95
N LEU A 140 -10.47 10.45 -6.53
CA LEU A 140 -10.05 9.31 -7.36
C LEU A 140 -11.37 8.71 -7.94
N PRO A 141 -11.64 8.69 -9.25
CA PRO A 141 -12.67 7.86 -9.86
C PRO A 141 -12.25 6.39 -9.73
N GLY A 142 -13.23 5.55 -9.40
CA GLY A 142 -13.04 4.16 -8.97
C GLY A 142 -12.88 3.14 -10.05
#